data_AF-A0A328SEK2-F1
#
_entry.id   AF-A0A328SEK2-F1
#
_cell.length_a   1.000
_cell.length_b   1.000
_cell.length_c   1.000
_cell.angle_alpha   90.00
_cell.angle_beta   90.00
_cell.angle_gamma   90.00
#
_symmetry.space_group_name_H-M   'P 1'
#
loop_
_entity.id
_entity.type
_entity.pdbx_description
1 polymer ?
#
loop_
_entity_poly.entity_id
_entity_poly.type
_entity_poly.pdbx_seq_one_letter_code
_entity_poly.pdbx_strand_id
1 'polypeptide(L)'
;DAVKAIKGSVGKETLVPIGAGCFITAEIKSDDVIVGVGSEVAIKRTADETEETLDKDKEEVQKLITSLTEQIQKINDYVTSMRPEAERLMQQQEQQHQHQHQH
;
A
#
# COMPACT_ATOMS: atom_id res chain seq x y z
N ASP A 1 -13.09 2.75 -10.09
CA ASP A 1 -13.98 1.98 -10.99
C ASP A 1 -15.43 1.89 -10.50
N ALA A 2 -15.74 1.41 -9.29
CA ALA A 2 -17.13 1.34 -8.81
C ALA A 2 -17.81 2.71 -8.58
N VAL A 3 -17.12 3.65 -7.91
CA VAL A 3 -17.63 5.03 -7.68
C VAL A 3 -17.87 5.77 -9.01
N LYS A 4 -17.06 5.49 -10.03
CA LYS A 4 -17.27 6.02 -11.39
C LYS A 4 -18.54 5.46 -12.02
N ALA A 5 -18.79 4.16 -11.85
CA ALA A 5 -19.90 3.45 -12.49
C ALA A 5 -21.29 3.86 -11.96
N ILE A 6 -21.38 4.42 -10.75
CA ILE A 6 -22.66 4.90 -10.20
C ILE A 6 -23.09 6.26 -10.77
N LYS A 7 -22.17 7.04 -11.36
CA LYS A 7 -22.51 8.33 -11.99
C LYS A 7 -23.51 8.13 -13.14
N GLY A 8 -24.60 8.89 -13.11
CA GLY A 8 -25.66 8.80 -14.13
C GLY A 8 -26.45 7.48 -14.10
N SER A 9 -26.40 6.77 -12.98
CA SER A 9 -27.09 5.48 -12.81
C SER A 9 -28.35 5.57 -11.96
N VAL A 10 -28.74 6.78 -11.52
CA VAL A 10 -30.00 7.02 -10.79
C VAL A 10 -31.19 6.54 -11.62
N GLY A 11 -32.07 5.77 -10.99
CA GLY A 11 -33.24 5.14 -11.62
C GLY A 11 -32.94 3.82 -12.34
N LYS A 12 -31.68 3.40 -12.43
CA LYS A 12 -31.33 2.07 -12.96
C LYS A 12 -31.45 1.00 -11.87
N GLU A 13 -31.75 -0.21 -12.29
CA GLU A 13 -31.73 -1.40 -11.42
C GLU A 13 -30.32 -2.01 -11.34
N THR A 14 -30.01 -2.61 -10.20
CA THR A 14 -28.77 -3.35 -9.95
C THR A 14 -29.03 -4.58 -9.10
N LEU A 15 -28.09 -5.53 -9.11
CA LEU A 15 -28.12 -6.71 -8.26
C LEU A 15 -27.24 -6.49 -7.04
N VAL A 16 -27.81 -6.67 -5.85
CA VAL A 16 -27.09 -6.59 -4.57
C VAL A 16 -26.90 -8.00 -4.02
N PRO A 17 -25.65 -8.45 -3.78
CA PRO A 17 -25.39 -9.77 -3.21
C PRO A 17 -25.80 -9.79 -1.72
N ILE A 18 -26.52 -10.84 -1.32
CA ILE A 18 -26.92 -11.05 0.08
C ILE A 18 -26.28 -12.31 0.70
N GLY A 19 -25.34 -12.94 -0.01
CA GLY A 19 -24.58 -14.11 0.44
C GLY A 19 -24.98 -15.42 -0.25
N ALA A 20 -24.11 -16.43 -0.15
CA ALA A 20 -24.32 -17.78 -0.71
C ALA A 20 -24.72 -17.84 -2.21
N GLY A 21 -24.32 -16.84 -3.01
CA GLY A 21 -24.69 -16.73 -4.42
C GLY A 21 -26.12 -16.20 -4.66
N CYS A 22 -26.82 -15.74 -3.62
CA CYS A 22 -28.13 -15.11 -3.72
C CYS A 22 -28.02 -13.60 -3.94
N PHE A 23 -28.94 -13.05 -4.74
CA PHE A 23 -28.99 -11.64 -5.11
C PHE A 23 -30.41 -11.10 -5.00
N ILE A 24 -30.53 -9.81 -4.69
CA ILE A 24 -31.78 -9.06 -4.77
C ILE A 24 -31.66 -7.98 -5.85
N THR A 25 -32.76 -7.64 -6.50
CA THR A 25 -32.85 -6.46 -7.37
C THR A 25 -33.09 -5.22 -6.51
N ALA A 26 -32.36 -4.15 -6.78
CA ALA A 26 -32.52 -2.85 -6.13
C ALA A 26 -32.43 -1.72 -7.16
N GLU A 27 -33.07 -0.59 -6.88
CA GLU A 27 -33.01 0.62 -7.71
C GLU A 27 -32.04 1.64 -7.10
N ILE A 28 -31.19 2.24 -7.93
CA ILE A 28 -30.25 3.28 -7.50
C ILE A 28 -31.01 4.59 -7.31
N LYS A 29 -31.05 5.10 -6.07
CA LYS A 29 -31.80 6.31 -5.72
C LYS A 29 -30.99 7.60 -5.69
N SER A 30 -29.66 7.52 -5.59
CA SER A 30 -28.76 8.66 -5.58
C SER A 30 -27.38 8.23 -6.08
N ASP A 31 -26.60 9.18 -6.59
CA ASP A 31 -25.18 9.06 -6.90
C ASP A 31 -24.28 9.48 -5.73
N ASP A 32 -24.86 9.89 -4.61
CA ASP A 32 -24.15 10.12 -3.35
C ASP A 32 -23.51 8.82 -2.83
N VAL A 33 -22.31 8.96 -2.29
CA VAL A 33 -21.55 7.89 -1.66
C VAL A 33 -21.43 8.16 -0.17
N ILE A 34 -21.69 7.13 0.64
CA ILE A 34 -21.40 7.17 2.08
C ILE A 34 -19.98 6.67 2.28
N VAL A 35 -19.10 7.55 2.75
CA VAL A 35 -17.68 7.30 2.94
C VAL A 35 -17.37 7.25 4.44
N GLY A 36 -16.81 6.14 4.90
CA GLY A 36 -16.28 6.03 6.25
C GLY A 36 -15.00 6.84 6.40
N VAL A 37 -14.90 7.68 7.43
CA VAL A 37 -13.72 8.51 7.72
C VAL A 37 -13.01 8.08 9.01
N GLY A 38 -13.33 6.90 9.53
CA GLY A 38 -12.79 6.35 10.77
C GLY A 38 -13.62 6.71 11.99
N SER A 39 -13.25 6.14 13.15
CA SER A 39 -13.91 6.39 14.44
C SER A 39 -15.44 6.22 14.41
N GLU A 40 -15.92 5.22 13.66
CA GLU A 40 -17.35 4.96 13.45
C GLU A 40 -18.13 6.11 12.79
N VAL A 41 -17.43 7.08 12.20
CA VAL A 41 -18.03 8.21 11.49
C VAL A 41 -18.05 7.92 9.98
N ALA A 42 -19.21 8.18 9.38
CA ALA A 42 -19.38 8.20 7.93
C ALA A 42 -20.03 9.51 7.49
N ILE A 43 -19.62 9.98 6.32
CA ILE A 43 -20.14 11.21 5.73
C ILE A 43 -20.68 10.91 4.34
N LYS A 44 -21.69 11.68 3.95
CA LYS A 44 -22.21 11.67 2.58
C LYS A 44 -21.38 12.62 1.74
N ARG A 45 -20.94 12.15 0.58
CA ARG A 45 -20.23 12.93 -0.44
C ARG A 45 -20.79 12.63 -1.82
N THR A 46 -20.57 13.51 -2.77
CA THR A 46 -20.89 13.21 -4.17
C THR A 46 -19.92 12.17 -4.73
N ALA A 47 -20.30 11.50 -5.82
CA ALA A 47 -19.40 10.61 -6.53
C ALA A 47 -18.14 11.33 -7.07
N ASP A 48 -18.26 12.62 -7.43
CA ASP A 48 -17.13 13.44 -7.89
C ASP A 48 -16.12 13.71 -6.76
N GLU A 49 -16.60 14.20 -5.60
CA GLU A 49 -15.74 14.46 -4.44
C GLU A 49 -15.05 13.19 -3.93
N THR A 50 -15.79 12.07 -3.95
CA THR A 50 -15.27 10.77 -3.53
C THR A 50 -14.19 10.29 -4.49
N GLU A 51 -14.40 10.45 -5.80
CA GLU A 51 -13.40 10.12 -6.82
C GLU A 51 -12.12 10.95 -6.65
N GLU A 52 -12.24 12.26 -6.50
CA GLU A 52 -11.08 13.15 -6.31
C GLU A 52 -10.29 12.78 -5.06
N THR A 53 -10.98 12.45 -3.96
CA THR A 53 -10.34 12.01 -2.72
C THR A 53 -9.58 10.71 -2.94
N LEU A 54 -10.20 9.70 -3.56
CA LEU A 54 -9.57 8.40 -3.80
C LEU A 54 -8.37 8.50 -4.75
N ASP A 55 -8.41 9.38 -5.75
CA ASP A 55 -7.29 9.61 -6.65
C ASP A 55 -6.12 10.27 -5.91
N LYS A 56 -6.39 11.25 -5.02
CA LYS A 56 -5.38 11.83 -4.13
C LYS A 56 -4.77 10.79 -3.18
N ASP A 57 -5.60 10.00 -2.52
CA ASP A 57 -5.16 8.94 -1.61
C ASP A 57 -4.24 7.93 -2.34
N LYS A 58 -4.61 7.58 -3.58
CA LYS A 58 -3.81 6.70 -4.44
C LYS A 58 -2.45 7.31 -4.77
N GLU A 59 -2.40 8.60 -5.12
CA GLU A 59 -1.14 9.30 -5.38
C GLU A 59 -0.25 9.35 -4.14
N GLU A 60 -0.81 9.61 -2.96
CA GLU A 60 -0.08 9.64 -1.69
C GLU A 60 0.51 8.27 -1.35
N VAL A 61 -0.29 7.21 -1.46
CA VAL A 61 0.17 5.83 -1.26
C VAL A 61 1.28 5.47 -2.25
N GLN A 62 1.16 5.88 -3.52
CA GLN A 62 2.19 5.63 -4.52
C GLN A 62 3.50 6.35 -4.18
N LYS A 63 3.44 7.61 -3.72
CA LYS A 63 4.62 8.37 -3.26
C LYS A 63 5.28 7.69 -2.06
N LEU A 64 4.48 7.20 -1.11
CA LEU A 64 4.97 6.46 0.04
C LEU A 64 5.70 5.18 -0.36
N ILE A 65 5.13 4.39 -1.28
CA ILE A 65 5.74 3.16 -1.81
C ILE A 65 7.09 3.48 -2.46
N THR A 66 7.16 4.53 -3.29
CA THR A 66 8.41 4.97 -3.91
C THR A 66 9.46 5.33 -2.86
N SER A 67 9.08 6.14 -1.86
CA SER A 67 10.00 6.54 -0.78
C SER A 67 10.52 5.35 0.03
N LEU A 68 9.65 4.39 0.37
CA LEU A 68 10.05 3.18 1.08
C LEU A 68 10.98 2.31 0.23
N THR A 69 10.73 2.21 -1.07
CA THR A 69 11.59 1.47 -2.00
C THR A 69 12.98 2.10 -2.09
N GLU A 70 13.08 3.43 -2.17
CA GLU A 70 14.36 4.15 -2.14
C GLU A 70 15.11 3.94 -0.82
N GLN A 71 14.40 3.92 0.31
CA GLN A 71 15.00 3.64 1.63
C GLN A 71 15.56 2.22 1.70
N ILE A 72 14.82 1.23 1.21
CA ILE A 72 15.29 -0.16 1.12
C ILE A 72 16.56 -0.25 0.25
N GLN A 73 16.58 0.45 -0.89
CA GLN A 73 17.77 0.47 -1.75
C GLN A 73 18.99 1.04 -1.02
N LYS A 74 18.83 2.17 -0.31
CA LYS A 74 19.91 2.77 0.48
C LYS A 74 20.43 1.83 1.57
N ILE A 75 19.54 1.09 2.22
CA ILE A 75 19.93 0.07 3.22
C ILE A 75 20.75 -1.04 2.55
N ASN A 76 20.33 -1.54 1.39
CA ASN A 76 21.06 -2.57 0.64
C ASN A 76 22.44 -2.08 0.18
N ASP A 77 22.53 -0.85 -0.30
CA ASP A 77 23.80 -0.24 -0.72
C ASP A 77 24.76 -0.10 0.47
N TYR A 78 24.25 0.33 1.63
CA TYR A 78 25.02 0.42 2.87
C TYR A 78 25.50 -0.95 3.37
N VAL A 79 24.63 -1.97 3.35
CA VAL A 79 25.03 -3.34 3.70
C VAL A 79 26.10 -3.85 2.74
N THR A 80 25.99 -3.56 1.45
CA THR A 80 26.96 -3.98 0.43
C THR A 80 28.30 -3.28 0.61
N SER A 81 28.32 -1.99 0.97
CA SER A 81 29.55 -1.22 1.17
C SER A 81 30.36 -1.65 2.40
N MET A 82 29.70 -2.24 3.42
CA MET A 82 30.38 -2.76 4.61
C MET A 82 31.00 -4.16 4.43
N ARG A 83 30.58 -4.94 3.41
CA ARG A 83 31.08 -6.31 3.19
C ARG A 83 32.60 -6.41 3.07
N PRO A 84 33.30 -5.56 2.29
CA PRO A 84 34.75 -5.68 2.13
C PRO A 84 35.51 -5.43 3.43
N GLU A 85 35.01 -4.54 4.28
CA GLU A 85 35.62 -4.28 5.59
C GLU A 85 35.42 -5.46 6.55
N ALA A 86 34.22 -6.03 6.58
CA ALA A 86 33.94 -7.24 7.34
C ALA A 86 34.84 -8.42 6.90
N GLU A 87 35.00 -8.63 5.59
CA GLU A 87 35.89 -9.65 5.03
C GLU A 87 37.36 -9.44 5.44
N ARG A 88 37.85 -8.19 5.39
CA ARG A 88 39.21 -7.84 5.83
C ARG A 88 39.43 -8.14 7.32
N LEU A 89 38.48 -7.78 8.17
CA LEU A 89 38.57 -8.02 9.61
C LEU A 89 38.60 -9.53 9.93
N MET A 90 37.79 -10.34 9.22
CA MET A 90 37.81 -11.80 9.37
C MET A 90 39.17 -12.39 8.97
N GLN A 91 39.74 -11.98 7.82
CA GLN A 91 41.06 -12.45 7.37
C GLN A 91 42.17 -12.10 8.37
N GLN A 92 42.13 -10.91 8.97
CA GLN A 92 43.11 -10.50 9.98
C GLN A 92 43.01 -11.36 11.25
N GLN A 93 41.80 -11.69 11.71
CA GLN A 93 41.61 -12.55 12.88
C GLN A 93 42.09 -13.97 12.67
N GLU A 94 41.91 -14.54 11.48
CA GLU A 94 42.41 -15.88 11.12
C GLU A 94 43.95 -15.93 11.12
N GLN A 95 44.59 -14.90 10.57
CA GLN A 95 46.05 -14.79 10.56
C GLN A 95 46.63 -14.68 11.99
N GLN A 96 45.97 -13.95 12.88
CA GLN A 96 46.37 -13.83 14.28
C GLN A 96 46.25 -15.16 15.03
N HIS A 97 45.16 -15.92 14.83
CA HIS A 97 44.98 -17.24 15.44
C HIS A 97 46.06 -18.25 15.00
N GLN A 98 46.45 -18.25 13.71
CA GLN A 98 47.49 -19.16 13.23
C GLN A 98 48.87 -18.87 13.86
N HIS A 99 49.20 -17.61 14.09
CA HIS A 99 50.46 -17.23 14.77
C HIS A 99 50.47 -17.62 16.24
N GLN A 100 49.31 -17.65 16.91
CA GLN A 100 49.21 -18.00 18.33
C GLN A 100 49.30 -19.52 18.59
N HIS A 101 49.08 -20.36 17.57
CA HIS A 101 49.21 -21.81 17.66
C HIS A 101 50.59 -22.36 17.24
N GLN A 102 51.48 -21.52 16.68
CA GLN A 102 52.84 -21.90 16.32
C GLN A 102 53.90 -21.54 17.39
N HIS A 103 53.49 -20.92 18.49
CA HIS A 103 54.30 -20.66 19.69
C HIS A 103 53.80 -21.49 20.87
#